data_AF-K0ES81-F1
#
_entry.id   AF-K0ES81-F1
#
_cell.length_a   1.000
_cell.length_b   1.000
_cell.length_c   1.000
_cell.angle_alpha   90.00
_cell.angle_beta   90.00
_cell.angle_gamma   90.00
#
_symmetry.space_group_name_H-M   'P 1'
#
loop_
_entity.id
_entity.type
_entity.pdbx_description
1 polymer ?
#
loop_
_entity_poly.entity_id
_entity_poly.type
_entity_poly.pdbx_seq_one_letter_code
_entity_poly.pdbx_strand_id
1 'polypeptide(L)'
;MTRTYSNAKDEQLKLRKTGRIAIAGLAVVAALGMTACSDDKDSKPAAKTSTSAKASATASANLPPVPTVAELNTALARALDPAVPAAEKLDGVQGAEADPTLPDRLSQAAKGADVKIEVTDVTAFGDSVNAKAKFNVNGQENIVDVPFVADNGKWKIQKSWACAMLTNLGQQSAACS
;
A
#
# COMPACT_ATOMS: atom_id res chain seq x y z
N MET A 1 -30.60 21.39 38.99
CA MET A 1 -31.15 21.89 37.71
C MET A 1 -31.34 20.70 36.78
N THR A 2 -32.59 20.35 36.48
CA THR A 2 -32.97 19.28 35.58
C THR A 2 -32.64 19.66 34.14
N ARG A 3 -31.90 18.82 33.41
CA ARG A 3 -31.95 18.81 31.94
C ARG A 3 -31.91 17.38 31.44
N THR A 4 -33.07 16.74 31.55
CA THR A 4 -33.46 15.61 30.74
C THR A 4 -33.54 16.07 29.28
N TYR A 5 -32.64 15.57 28.44
CA TYR A 5 -32.80 15.58 26.99
C TYR A 5 -32.68 14.13 26.51
N SER A 6 -33.75 13.38 26.73
CA SER A 6 -34.10 12.23 25.91
C SER A 6 -34.61 12.80 24.58
N ASN A 7 -33.75 12.91 23.57
CA ASN A 7 -34.21 13.06 22.20
C ASN A 7 -34.02 11.72 21.51
N ALA A 8 -35.15 11.05 21.31
CA ALA A 8 -35.29 9.83 20.57
C ALA A 8 -34.98 10.09 19.09
N LYS A 9 -33.92 9.48 18.58
CA LYS A 9 -33.82 9.15 17.16
C LYS A 9 -33.19 7.76 16.99
N ASP A 10 -33.83 6.80 17.64
CA ASP A 10 -33.96 5.46 17.09
C ASP A 10 -35.04 5.54 16.01
N GLU A 11 -34.63 5.82 14.78
CA GLU A 11 -35.48 5.63 13.61
C GLU A 11 -34.63 4.98 12.51
N GLN A 12 -35.09 3.80 12.10
CA GLN A 12 -34.78 3.10 10.86
C GLN A 12 -33.56 2.18 10.83
N LEU A 13 -33.63 1.16 11.67
CA LEU A 13 -33.36 -0.20 11.21
C LEU A 13 -34.49 -0.62 10.23
N LYS A 14 -34.13 -1.07 9.01
CA LYS A 14 -34.88 -1.97 8.07
C LYS A 14 -35.28 -1.37 6.72
N LEU A 15 -34.57 -1.78 5.64
CA LEU A 15 -35.14 -2.57 4.52
C LEU A 15 -34.02 -2.92 3.52
N ARG A 16 -33.48 -4.14 3.56
CA ARG A 16 -33.81 -5.23 2.62
C ARG A 16 -33.81 -4.81 1.13
N LYS A 17 -32.69 -5.04 0.46
CA LYS A 17 -32.62 -5.48 -0.95
C LYS A 17 -31.27 -6.19 -1.13
N THR A 18 -31.10 -7.43 -0.68
CA THR A 18 -31.48 -8.68 -1.36
C THR A 18 -31.26 -8.64 -2.88
N GLY A 19 -30.00 -8.65 -3.31
CA GLY A 19 -29.57 -9.33 -4.55
C GLY A 19 -28.42 -10.24 -4.12
N ARG A 20 -28.57 -11.54 -3.86
CA ARG A 20 -28.94 -12.68 -4.72
C ARG A 20 -28.13 -12.74 -6.02
N ILE A 21 -27.38 -13.85 -6.12
CA ILE A 21 -26.85 -14.54 -7.33
C ILE A 21 -25.41 -14.08 -7.69
N ALA A 22 -24.38 -14.92 -7.83
CA ALA A 22 -24.24 -16.38 -7.88
C ALA A 22 -22.90 -16.81 -7.27
N ILE A 23 -22.90 -17.91 -6.52
CA ILE A 23 -21.69 -18.66 -6.14
C ILE A 23 -21.38 -19.58 -7.33
N ALA A 24 -20.42 -19.21 -8.17
CA ALA A 24 -19.86 -20.12 -9.16
C ALA A 24 -18.69 -20.87 -8.50
N GLY A 25 -18.94 -22.11 -8.08
CA GLY A 25 -17.91 -23.01 -7.56
C GLY A 25 -16.90 -23.33 -8.66
N LEU A 26 -15.62 -23.09 -8.39
CA LEU A 26 -14.51 -23.53 -9.23
C LEU A 26 -13.88 -24.75 -8.54
N ALA A 27 -14.02 -25.91 -9.16
CA ALA A 27 -13.42 -27.15 -8.72
C ALA A 27 -11.89 -27.05 -8.76
N VAL A 28 -11.24 -27.28 -7.63
CA VAL A 28 -9.78 -27.43 -7.57
C VAL A 28 -9.46 -28.89 -7.87
N VAL A 29 -8.88 -29.14 -9.05
CA VAL A 29 -8.27 -30.42 -9.40
C VAL A 29 -6.92 -30.50 -8.69
N ALA A 30 -6.78 -31.44 -7.75
CA ALA A 30 -5.51 -31.83 -7.18
C ALA A 30 -4.76 -32.71 -8.19
N ALA A 31 -3.70 -32.18 -8.82
CA ALA A 31 -2.77 -32.98 -9.59
C ALA A 31 -1.69 -33.54 -8.64
N LEU A 32 -1.67 -34.87 -8.49
CA LEU A 32 -0.57 -35.62 -7.89
C LEU A 32 0.53 -35.82 -8.95
N GLY A 33 1.78 -35.49 -8.61
CA GLY A 33 2.96 -35.74 -9.45
C GLY A 33 4.08 -36.34 -8.62
N MET A 34 4.65 -37.46 -9.10
CA MET A 34 5.42 -38.45 -8.36
C MET A 34 6.91 -38.13 -8.11
N THR A 35 7.38 -38.75 -7.04
CA THR A 35 8.73 -39.22 -6.67
C THR A 35 9.85 -39.11 -7.71
N ALA A 36 10.91 -38.40 -7.36
CA ALA A 36 12.28 -38.73 -7.77
C ALA A 36 13.18 -38.62 -6.53
N CYS A 37 13.52 -39.79 -6.02
CA CYS A 37 14.46 -40.03 -4.94
C CYS A 37 15.87 -39.66 -5.44
N SER A 38 16.48 -38.65 -4.85
CA SER A 38 17.93 -38.57 -4.81
C SER A 38 18.35 -37.85 -3.53
N ASP A 39 19.31 -38.50 -2.90
CA ASP A 39 19.90 -38.28 -1.59
C ASP A 39 20.43 -36.86 -1.36
N ASP A 40 20.59 -36.53 -0.07
CA ASP A 40 21.50 -35.53 0.51
C ASP A 40 20.90 -34.23 1.11
N LYS A 41 21.07 -34.16 2.45
CA LYS A 41 21.17 -33.03 3.39
C LYS A 41 19.98 -32.11 3.69
N ASP A 42 19.58 -32.19 4.96
CA ASP A 42 19.01 -31.14 5.80
C ASP A 42 19.22 -29.71 5.31
N SER A 43 18.14 -29.12 4.82
CA SER A 43 17.81 -27.72 5.06
C SER A 43 16.34 -27.54 4.75
N LYS A 44 15.56 -27.15 5.76
CA LYS A 44 14.17 -26.72 5.63
C LYS A 44 14.16 -25.20 5.49
N PRO A 45 14.13 -24.60 4.30
CA PRO A 45 13.65 -23.24 4.18
C PRO A 45 12.16 -23.26 4.48
N ALA A 46 11.77 -22.57 5.55
CA ALA A 46 10.38 -22.18 5.73
C ALA A 46 10.02 -21.29 4.53
N ALA A 47 9.33 -21.86 3.53
CA ALA A 47 8.71 -21.10 2.47
C ALA A 47 7.70 -20.15 3.14
N LYS A 48 8.06 -18.87 3.22
CA LYS A 48 7.11 -17.81 3.54
C LYS A 48 6.18 -17.70 2.34
N THR A 49 5.08 -18.43 2.38
CA THR A 49 3.99 -18.28 1.42
C THR A 49 3.33 -16.94 1.71
N SER A 50 3.81 -15.86 1.09
CA SER A 50 3.02 -14.65 0.93
C SER A 50 1.91 -14.96 -0.07
N THR A 51 0.76 -15.40 0.46
CA THR A 51 -0.47 -15.54 -0.32
C THR A 51 -0.97 -14.14 -0.65
N SER A 52 -0.41 -13.48 -1.67
CA SER A 52 -1.05 -12.31 -2.26
C SER A 52 -2.35 -12.81 -2.90
N ALA A 53 -3.47 -12.49 -2.27
CA ALA A 53 -4.79 -12.69 -2.87
C ALA A 53 -4.80 -11.95 -4.21
N LYS A 54 -4.75 -12.71 -5.31
CA LYS A 54 -4.91 -12.17 -6.66
C LYS A 54 -6.34 -11.70 -6.80
N ALA A 55 -6.62 -10.46 -6.41
CA ALA A 55 -7.87 -9.79 -6.72
C ALA A 55 -8.04 -9.84 -8.25
N SER A 56 -9.11 -10.49 -8.70
CA SER A 56 -9.53 -10.51 -10.10
C SER A 56 -9.87 -9.08 -10.51
N ALA A 57 -8.90 -8.39 -11.11
CA ALA A 57 -9.12 -7.06 -11.69
C ALA A 57 -10.07 -7.20 -12.87
N THR A 58 -11.35 -6.84 -12.67
CA THR A 58 -12.13 -6.25 -13.75
C THR A 58 -11.45 -4.91 -14.01
N ALA A 59 -10.48 -4.90 -14.92
CA ALA A 59 -9.74 -3.70 -15.27
C ALA A 59 -10.73 -2.66 -15.79
N SER A 60 -11.04 -1.66 -14.96
CA SER A 60 -11.57 -0.40 -15.49
C SER A 60 -10.53 0.08 -16.50
N ALA A 61 -10.92 0.29 -17.75
CA ALA A 61 -10.03 0.30 -18.93
C ALA A 61 -8.88 1.33 -18.94
N ASN A 62 -8.74 2.13 -17.88
CA ASN A 62 -7.74 3.18 -17.73
C ASN A 62 -6.91 3.06 -16.44
N LEU A 63 -7.08 2.00 -15.65
CA LEU A 63 -6.32 1.81 -14.42
C LEU A 63 -5.01 1.06 -14.70
N PRO A 64 -3.87 1.51 -14.11
CA PRO A 64 -2.64 0.74 -14.16
C PRO A 64 -2.81 -0.63 -13.50
N PRO A 65 -2.04 -1.65 -13.92
CA PRO A 65 -2.02 -2.93 -13.23
C PRO A 65 -1.63 -2.72 -11.75
N VAL A 66 -2.27 -3.47 -10.85
CA VAL A 66 -1.95 -3.44 -9.42
C VAL A 66 -0.46 -3.80 -9.24
N PRO A 67 0.33 -2.99 -8.52
CA PRO A 67 1.76 -3.21 -8.39
C PRO A 67 2.00 -4.40 -7.45
N THR A 68 3.07 -5.15 -7.70
CA THR A 68 3.46 -6.24 -6.79
C THR A 68 4.17 -5.69 -5.57
N VAL A 69 4.28 -6.50 -4.51
CA VAL A 69 5.09 -6.19 -3.32
C VAL A 69 6.53 -5.81 -3.71
N ALA A 70 7.15 -6.51 -4.65
CA ALA A 70 8.51 -6.24 -5.10
C ALA A 70 8.63 -4.91 -5.86
N GLU A 71 7.64 -4.62 -6.73
CA GLU A 71 7.58 -3.35 -7.47
C GLU A 71 7.44 -2.15 -6.53
N LEU A 72 6.55 -2.26 -5.53
CA LEU A 72 6.38 -1.22 -4.52
C LEU A 72 7.57 -1.11 -3.58
N ASN A 73 8.22 -2.21 -3.19
CA ASN A 73 9.47 -2.16 -2.43
C ASN A 73 10.55 -1.36 -3.16
N THR A 74 10.72 -1.67 -4.44
CA THR A 74 11.64 -0.95 -5.30
C THR A 74 11.23 0.53 -5.39
N ALA A 75 9.92 0.83 -5.46
CA ALA A 75 9.37 2.19 -5.54
C ALA A 75 9.60 2.99 -4.26
N LEU A 76 9.38 2.30 -3.16
CA LEU A 76 9.68 2.65 -1.79
C LEU A 76 11.11 3.17 -1.66
N ALA A 77 12.04 2.27 -1.96
CA ALA A 77 13.46 2.47 -1.84
C ALA A 77 13.94 3.61 -2.75
N ARG A 78 13.53 3.64 -4.02
CA ARG A 78 13.94 4.69 -4.97
C ARG A 78 13.39 6.07 -4.62
N ALA A 79 12.22 6.17 -3.98
CA ALA A 79 11.69 7.43 -3.46
C ALA A 79 12.55 8.01 -2.32
N LEU A 80 13.16 7.14 -1.52
CA LEU A 80 14.03 7.51 -0.39
C LEU A 80 15.52 7.57 -0.75
N ASP A 81 15.90 7.07 -1.93
CA ASP A 81 17.30 7.00 -2.36
C ASP A 81 17.79 8.38 -2.86
N PRO A 82 18.87 8.94 -2.27
CA PRO A 82 19.40 10.25 -2.66
C PRO A 82 20.05 10.28 -4.05
N ALA A 83 20.41 9.13 -4.64
CA ALA A 83 20.99 9.08 -5.99
C ALA A 83 19.92 9.15 -7.09
N VAL A 84 18.65 8.89 -6.76
CA VAL A 84 17.53 9.10 -7.67
C VAL A 84 17.20 10.61 -7.75
N PRO A 85 17.15 11.21 -8.96
CA PRO A 85 16.87 12.63 -9.11
C PRO A 85 15.46 12.99 -8.62
N ALA A 86 15.30 14.18 -8.05
CA ALA A 86 14.03 14.62 -7.47
C ALA A 86 12.86 14.52 -8.46
N ALA A 87 13.07 14.87 -9.74
CA ALA A 87 12.04 14.82 -10.78
C ALA A 87 11.39 13.42 -10.93
N GLU A 88 12.18 12.35 -10.84
CA GLU A 88 11.68 10.97 -10.94
C GLU A 88 10.88 10.59 -9.68
N LYS A 89 11.24 11.15 -8.52
CA LYS A 89 10.52 10.93 -7.25
C LYS A 89 9.19 11.69 -7.21
N LEU A 90 9.09 12.86 -7.86
CA LEU A 90 7.86 13.64 -7.93
C LEU A 90 6.73 12.84 -8.60
N ASP A 91 7.06 11.98 -9.57
CA ASP A 91 6.08 11.09 -10.19
C ASP A 91 5.54 10.03 -9.21
N GLY A 92 6.23 9.76 -8.10
CA GLY A 92 5.81 8.78 -7.09
C GLY A 92 4.81 9.31 -6.07
N VAL A 93 4.55 10.62 -6.00
CA VAL A 93 3.71 11.24 -4.97
C VAL A 93 2.70 12.18 -5.63
N GLN A 94 1.42 12.02 -5.31
CA GLN A 94 0.36 12.83 -5.88
C GLN A 94 0.55 14.32 -5.52
N GLY A 95 0.55 15.18 -6.54
CA GLY A 95 0.68 16.64 -6.36
C GLY A 95 2.05 17.12 -5.88
N ALA A 96 3.07 16.25 -5.83
CA ALA A 96 4.41 16.66 -5.41
C ALA A 96 5.06 17.67 -6.37
N GLU A 97 4.57 17.78 -7.61
CA GLU A 97 4.94 18.83 -8.57
C GLU A 97 4.82 20.26 -8.01
N ALA A 98 3.94 20.48 -7.02
CA ALA A 98 3.81 21.76 -6.33
C ALA A 98 4.96 22.05 -5.34
N ASP A 99 5.77 21.05 -4.97
CA ASP A 99 6.99 21.21 -4.17
C ASP A 99 8.12 20.32 -4.72
N PRO A 100 8.82 20.75 -5.79
CA PRO A 100 9.87 19.96 -6.43
C PRO A 100 11.07 19.66 -5.51
N THR A 101 11.19 20.40 -4.40
CA THR A 101 12.26 20.22 -3.41
C THR A 101 11.94 19.15 -2.36
N LEU A 102 10.67 18.74 -2.24
CA LEU A 102 10.20 17.78 -1.25
C LEU A 102 10.98 16.45 -1.28
N PRO A 103 11.12 15.76 -2.43
CA PRO A 103 11.68 14.42 -2.43
C PRO A 103 13.17 14.41 -2.09
N ASP A 104 13.91 15.47 -2.42
CA ASP A 104 15.31 15.62 -2.03
C ASP A 104 15.43 15.72 -0.50
N ARG A 105 14.67 16.64 0.14
CA ARG A 105 14.62 16.76 1.61
C ARG A 105 14.24 15.44 2.27
N LEU A 106 13.23 14.74 1.75
CA LEU A 106 12.80 13.45 2.28
C LEU A 106 13.90 12.38 2.15
N SER A 107 14.55 12.28 0.99
CA SER A 107 15.64 11.30 0.78
C SER A 107 16.86 11.59 1.66
N GLN A 108 17.20 12.86 1.90
CA GLN A 108 18.26 13.24 2.82
C GLN A 108 17.91 12.90 4.27
N ALA A 109 16.69 13.20 4.71
CA ALA A 109 16.21 12.84 6.05
C ALA A 109 16.19 11.31 6.24
N ALA A 110 15.70 10.57 5.24
CA ALA A 110 15.66 9.12 5.26
C ALA A 110 17.05 8.50 5.33
N LYS A 111 18.00 9.02 4.56
CA LYS A 111 19.41 8.60 4.61
C LYS A 111 20.04 8.87 5.97
N GLY A 112 19.77 10.03 6.57
CA GLY A 112 20.30 10.40 7.89
C GLY A 112 19.78 9.51 9.03
N ALA A 113 18.56 9.00 8.91
CA ALA A 113 17.92 8.15 9.93
C ALA A 113 17.99 6.63 9.63
N ASP A 114 18.78 6.22 8.62
CA ASP A 114 18.88 4.84 8.12
C ASP A 114 17.51 4.19 7.87
N VAL A 115 16.61 4.93 7.22
CA VAL A 115 15.24 4.46 6.99
C VAL A 115 15.25 3.30 5.99
N LYS A 116 14.77 2.14 6.42
CA LYS A 116 14.49 0.99 5.54
C LYS A 116 13.00 0.78 5.43
N ILE A 117 12.55 0.42 4.23
CA ILE A 117 11.14 0.15 3.94
C ILE A 117 11.00 -1.24 3.33
N GLU A 118 10.08 -2.03 3.87
CA GLU A 118 9.72 -3.35 3.36
C GLU A 118 8.21 -3.48 3.26
N VAL A 119 7.66 -3.36 2.06
CA VAL A 119 6.29 -3.74 1.71
C VAL A 119 6.13 -5.24 1.93
N THR A 120 5.05 -5.61 2.62
CA THR A 120 4.72 -6.98 3.02
C THR A 120 3.42 -7.48 2.40
N ASP A 121 2.50 -6.55 2.11
CA ASP A 121 1.21 -6.87 1.51
C ASP A 121 0.75 -5.70 0.62
N VAL A 122 -0.02 -6.02 -0.42
CA VAL A 122 -0.63 -5.05 -1.33
C VAL A 122 -2.07 -5.47 -1.60
N THR A 123 -3.01 -4.58 -1.29
CA THR A 123 -4.45 -4.78 -1.52
C THR A 123 -4.97 -3.68 -2.43
N ALA A 124 -5.70 -4.04 -3.49
CA ALA A 124 -6.29 -3.08 -4.42
C ALA A 124 -7.79 -2.89 -4.18
N PHE A 125 -8.26 -1.65 -4.35
CA PHE A 125 -9.62 -1.18 -4.14
C PHE A 125 -10.10 -0.38 -5.35
N GLY A 126 -10.09 -0.98 -6.54
CA GLY A 126 -10.45 -0.27 -7.77
C GLY A 126 -9.40 0.77 -8.16
N ASP A 127 -9.69 2.06 -7.96
CA ASP A 127 -8.80 3.20 -8.27
C ASP A 127 -7.73 3.50 -7.21
N SER A 128 -7.73 2.74 -6.12
CA SER A 128 -6.80 2.90 -5.00
C SER A 128 -6.08 1.60 -4.69
N VAL A 129 -4.83 1.67 -4.25
CA VAL A 129 -4.03 0.54 -3.78
C VAL A 129 -3.53 0.87 -2.39
N ASN A 130 -3.54 -0.10 -1.49
CA ASN A 130 -3.05 0.06 -0.15
C ASN A 130 -1.95 -0.95 0.11
N ALA A 131 -0.78 -0.47 0.52
CA ALA A 131 0.39 -1.30 0.77
C ALA A 131 0.73 -1.30 2.25
N LYS A 132 0.84 -2.49 2.84
CA LYS A 132 1.33 -2.63 4.20
C LYS A 132 2.85 -2.71 4.19
N ALA A 133 3.52 -1.77 4.84
CA ALA A 133 4.98 -1.69 4.86
C ALA A 133 5.54 -1.65 6.28
N LYS A 134 6.65 -2.33 6.48
CA LYS A 134 7.51 -2.21 7.65
C LYS A 134 8.49 -1.07 7.40
N PHE A 135 8.42 -0.02 8.20
CA PHE A 135 9.41 1.03 8.24
C PHE A 135 10.35 0.76 9.41
N ASN A 136 11.62 0.56 9.13
CA ASN A 136 12.66 0.53 10.14
C ASN A 136 13.35 1.89 10.17
N VAL A 137 13.29 2.59 11.30
CA VAL A 137 13.94 3.90 11.50
C VAL A 137 14.83 3.77 12.73
N ASN A 138 16.15 3.98 12.59
CA ASN A 138 17.12 3.80 13.67
C ASN A 138 16.99 2.44 14.41
N GLY A 139 16.67 1.35 13.69
CA GLY A 139 16.49 0.02 14.28
C GLY A 139 15.08 -0.25 14.83
N GLN A 140 14.22 0.76 14.96
CA GLN A 140 12.84 0.58 15.42
C GLN A 140 11.93 0.25 14.23
N GLU A 141 11.30 -0.92 14.24
CA GLU A 141 10.33 -1.33 13.21
C GLU A 141 8.92 -0.83 13.58
N ASN A 142 8.28 -0.14 12.64
CA ASN A 142 6.89 0.25 12.71
C ASN A 142 6.14 -0.22 11.47
N ILE A 143 4.94 -0.76 11.65
CA ILE A 143 4.08 -1.17 10.53
C ILE A 143 3.21 0.03 10.15
N VAL A 144 3.25 0.42 8.88
CA VAL A 144 2.41 1.48 8.33
C VAL A 144 1.64 0.98 7.12
N ASP A 145 0.56 1.67 6.85
CA ASP A 145 -0.27 1.50 5.67
C ASP A 145 0.02 2.68 4.74
N VAL A 146 0.43 2.39 3.50
CA VAL A 146 0.77 3.39 2.49
C VAL A 146 -0.31 3.34 1.41
N PRO A 147 -1.25 4.29 1.38
CA PRO A 147 -2.24 4.39 0.34
C PRO A 147 -1.66 5.03 -0.92
N PHE A 148 -2.01 4.44 -2.05
CA PHE A 148 -1.70 4.88 -3.40
C PHE A 148 -3.00 5.10 -4.17
N VAL A 149 -2.99 6.08 -5.05
CA VAL A 149 -4.09 6.40 -5.97
C VAL A 149 -3.61 6.30 -7.40
N ALA A 150 -4.50 5.91 -8.30
CA ALA A 150 -4.23 5.95 -9.73
C ALA A 150 -4.25 7.40 -10.22
N ASP A 151 -3.13 7.90 -10.71
CA ASP A 151 -2.97 9.24 -11.28
C ASP A 151 -2.08 9.16 -12.53
N ASN A 152 -2.53 9.74 -13.65
CA ASN A 152 -1.80 9.70 -14.93
C ASN A 152 -1.40 8.29 -15.39
N GLY A 153 -2.24 7.29 -15.12
CA GLY A 153 -1.95 5.89 -15.47
C GLY A 153 -0.84 5.25 -14.62
N LYS A 154 -0.52 5.83 -13.45
CA LYS A 154 0.48 5.32 -12.51
C LYS A 154 -0.06 5.31 -11.09
N TRP A 155 0.52 4.45 -10.26
CA TRP A 155 0.23 4.43 -8.82
C TRP A 155 1.12 5.44 -8.11
N LYS A 156 0.50 6.47 -7.51
CA LYS A 156 1.20 7.50 -6.75
C LYS A 156 0.76 7.47 -5.29
N ILE A 157 1.68 7.73 -4.38
CA ILE A 157 1.38 7.88 -2.95
C ILE A 157 0.34 8.99 -2.78
N GLN A 158 -0.73 8.71 -2.04
CA GLN A 158 -1.82 9.65 -1.84
C GLN A 158 -1.33 10.94 -1.17
N LYS A 159 -1.73 12.11 -1.70
CA LYS A 159 -1.30 13.44 -1.19
C LYS A 159 -1.56 13.58 0.31
N SER A 160 -2.76 13.23 0.79
CA SER A 160 -3.12 13.37 2.21
C SER A 160 -2.23 12.55 3.13
N TRP A 161 -1.87 11.34 2.74
CA TRP A 161 -0.96 10.48 3.51
C TRP A 161 0.46 11.03 3.52
N ALA A 162 0.97 11.45 2.35
CA ALA A 162 2.30 12.06 2.25
C ALA A 162 2.37 13.31 3.13
N CYS A 163 1.35 14.16 3.12
CA CYS A 163 1.25 15.36 3.95
C CYS A 163 1.16 15.07 5.44
N ALA A 164 0.42 14.04 5.84
CA ALA A 164 0.39 13.59 7.23
C ALA A 164 1.78 13.09 7.69
N MET A 165 2.48 12.33 6.85
CA MET A 165 3.83 11.86 7.15
C MET A 165 4.82 13.03 7.28
N LEU A 166 4.77 14.00 6.36
CA LEU A 166 5.60 15.21 6.44
C LEU A 166 5.33 15.99 7.72
N THR A 167 4.06 16.18 8.08
CA THR A 167 3.68 16.85 9.33
C THR A 167 4.24 16.13 10.55
N ASN A 168 4.17 14.80 10.59
CA ASN A 168 4.75 13.98 11.67
C ASN A 168 6.28 14.11 11.75
N LEU A 169 6.94 14.32 10.61
CA LEU A 169 8.39 14.59 10.53
C LEU A 169 8.75 16.07 10.77
N GLY A 170 7.78 16.91 11.13
CA GLY A 170 7.98 18.36 11.32
C GLY A 170 8.30 19.10 10.02
N GLN A 171 7.99 18.51 8.86
CA GLN A 171 8.21 19.07 7.54
C GLN A 171 6.92 19.70 7.01
N GLN A 172 7.06 20.85 6.34
CA GLN A 172 5.99 21.49 5.59
C GLN A 172 6.30 21.41 4.11
N SER A 173 5.24 21.43 3.29
CA SER A 173 5.36 21.42 1.84
C SER A 173 4.26 22.27 1.22
N ALA A 174 4.60 23.04 0.19
CA ALA A 174 3.62 23.75 -0.62
C ALA A 174 2.63 22.78 -1.30
N ALA A 175 3.05 21.53 -1.53
CA ALA A 175 2.17 20.48 -2.05
C ALA A 175 1.08 20.05 -1.06
N CYS A 176 1.16 20.43 0.22
CA CYS A 176 0.20 20.05 1.27
C CYS A 176 -0.80 21.15 1.63
N SER A 177 -0.68 22.30 0.98
CA SER A 177 -1.64 23.40 1.06
C SER A 177 -2.83 23.20 0.12
#